data_AF-A0A954QWL1-F1
#
_entry.id   AF-A0A954QWL1-F1
#
_cell.length_a   1.000
_cell.length_b   1.000
_cell.length_c   1.000
_cell.angle_alpha   90.00
_cell.angle_beta   90.00
_cell.angle_gamma   90.00
#
_symmetry.space_group_name_H-M   'P 1'
#
loop_
_entity.id
_entity.type
_entity.pdbx_description
1 polymer ?
#
loop_
_entity_poly.entity_id
_entity_poly.type
_entity_poly.pdbx_seq_one_letter_code
_entity_poly.pdbx_strand_id
1 'polypeptide(L)'
;MGNIVQPLSDYCMPQGRNFDVCDVRTAAIAYDNYEGRWGDPKQLDRFLQGYAVEKAKLEARKKGHSVTEQTLEDGSVKVTIQVEGVA
;
A
#
# COMPACT_ATOMS: atom_id res chain seq x y z
N MET A 1 -11.77 12.60 38.02
CA MET A 1 -13.08 12.48 37.34
C MET A 1 -12.79 12.29 35.87
N GLY A 2 -12.84 11.04 35.40
CA GLY A 2 -12.48 10.66 34.04
C GLY A 2 -13.67 10.83 33.10
N ASN A 3 -13.45 11.49 31.96
CA ASN A 3 -14.44 11.57 30.90
C ASN A 3 -14.25 10.38 29.96
N ILE A 4 -15.05 9.35 30.18
CA ILE A 4 -15.32 8.30 29.21
C ILE A 4 -16.32 8.90 28.22
N VAL A 5 -15.88 9.18 27.00
CA VAL A 5 -16.78 9.39 25.86
C VAL A 5 -16.58 8.21 24.93
N GLN A 6 -17.43 7.21 25.08
CA GLN A 6 -17.65 6.17 24.09
C GLN A 6 -19.05 6.34 23.53
N PRO A 7 -19.19 6.22 22.21
CA PRO A 7 -20.23 5.38 21.66
C PRO A 7 -19.54 4.22 20.95
N LEU A 8 -19.28 3.16 21.71
CA LEU A 8 -19.02 1.83 21.16
C LEU A 8 -20.36 1.22 20.72
N SER A 9 -20.86 1.61 19.55
CA SER A 9 -22.07 0.97 19.00
C SER A 9 -21.78 -0.17 18.05
N ASP A 10 -20.55 -0.36 17.58
CA ASP A 10 -20.29 -1.31 16.51
C ASP A 10 -19.32 -2.41 17.01
N TYR A 11 -19.69 -3.04 18.12
CA TYR A 11 -19.06 -4.27 18.56
C TYR A 11 -19.44 -5.40 17.60
N CYS A 12 -18.46 -5.81 16.80
CA CYS A 12 -18.40 -7.10 16.14
C CYS A 12 -18.80 -8.21 17.13
N MET A 13 -19.79 -9.04 16.75
CA MET A 13 -20.36 -10.08 17.59
C MET A 13 -19.29 -11.07 18.12
N PRO A 14 -19.53 -11.67 19.29
CA PRO A 14 -18.65 -12.66 19.86
C PRO A 14 -18.80 -13.97 19.07
N GLN A 15 -17.74 -14.78 19.08
CA GLN A 15 -17.57 -16.05 18.39
C GLN A 15 -16.84 -15.94 17.04
N GLY A 16 -15.51 -15.90 17.15
CA GLY A 16 -14.66 -16.57 16.18
C GLY A 16 -14.05 -15.66 15.12
N ARG A 17 -12.77 -15.33 15.36
CA ARG A 17 -11.72 -15.18 14.35
C ARG A 17 -12.17 -14.51 13.07
N ASN A 18 -12.24 -13.18 13.03
CA ASN A 18 -12.17 -12.47 11.76
C ASN A 18 -11.23 -11.27 11.89
N PHE A 19 -10.24 -11.32 11.00
CA PHE A 19 -9.28 -10.30 10.68
C PHE A 19 -10.02 -9.21 9.89
N ASP A 20 -9.63 -7.96 10.07
CA ASP A 20 -10.14 -6.75 9.37
C ASP A 20 -11.24 -5.97 10.11
N VAL A 21 -10.88 -4.76 10.53
CA VAL A 21 -11.81 -3.71 10.98
C VAL A 21 -12.27 -2.94 9.75
N CYS A 22 -13.37 -3.38 9.17
CA CYS A 22 -14.05 -2.67 8.08
C CYS A 22 -15.22 -1.87 8.67
N ASP A 23 -15.19 -0.54 8.53
CA ASP A 23 -16.38 0.27 8.74
C ASP A 23 -17.28 0.13 7.50
N VAL A 24 -18.31 -0.71 7.62
CA VAL A 24 -19.23 -1.06 6.54
C VAL A 24 -20.09 0.14 6.11
N ARG A 25 -20.28 1.14 6.98
CA ARG A 25 -21.07 2.33 6.64
C ARG A 25 -20.30 3.34 5.81
N THR A 26 -18.98 3.40 5.97
CA THR A 26 -18.11 4.34 5.25
C THR A 26 -17.30 3.68 4.15
N ALA A 27 -17.35 2.35 4.04
CA ALA A 27 -16.48 1.54 3.19
C ALA A 27 -14.98 1.79 3.47
N ALA A 28 -14.65 2.20 4.69
CA ALA A 28 -13.28 2.43 5.10
C ALA A 28 -12.68 1.12 5.62
N ILE A 29 -11.59 0.70 4.99
CA ILE A 29 -10.76 -0.42 5.44
C ILE A 29 -9.60 0.17 6.21
N ALA A 30 -9.52 -0.11 7.51
CA ALA A 30 -8.40 0.31 8.33
C ALA A 30 -7.26 -0.73 8.22
N TYR A 31 -6.03 -0.25 7.98
CA TYR A 31 -4.85 -1.09 8.04
C TYR A 31 -4.54 -1.43 9.51
N ASP A 32 -4.67 -2.71 9.88
CA ASP A 32 -4.27 -3.20 11.20
C ASP A 32 -2.92 -3.91 11.09
N ASN A 33 -1.89 -3.35 11.72
CA ASN A 33 -0.58 -3.99 11.82
C ASN A 33 -0.44 -4.90 13.05
N TYR A 34 -1.55 -5.33 13.65
CA TYR A 34 -1.64 -6.15 14.87
C TYR A 34 -0.68 -5.66 15.97
N GLU A 35 -0.84 -4.40 16.38
CA GLU A 35 0.03 -3.72 17.35
C GLU A 35 1.53 -3.69 16.97
N GLY A 36 1.87 -3.81 15.69
CA GLY A 36 3.25 -3.88 15.21
C GLY A 36 3.86 -5.29 15.18
N ARG A 37 3.09 -6.34 15.50
CA ARG A 37 3.58 -7.72 15.56
C ARG A 37 3.79 -8.36 14.20
N TRP A 38 3.19 -7.82 13.14
CA TRP A 38 3.40 -8.30 11.77
C TRP A 38 4.66 -7.72 11.10
N GLY A 39 5.39 -6.87 11.83
CA GLY A 39 6.65 -6.30 11.41
C GLY A 39 6.58 -4.79 11.15
N ASP A 40 7.71 -4.24 10.74
CA ASP A 40 7.84 -2.82 10.41
C ASP A 40 7.16 -2.54 9.06
N PRO A 41 6.12 -1.67 9.01
CA PRO A 41 5.45 -1.28 7.76
C PRO A 41 6.40 -0.80 6.67
N LYS A 42 7.57 -0.24 7.04
CA LYS A 42 8.59 0.20 6.08
C LYS A 42 9.10 -0.92 5.18
N GLN A 43 9.09 -2.18 5.64
CA GLN A 43 9.49 -3.32 4.82
C GLN A 43 8.42 -3.61 3.75
N LEU A 44 7.15 -3.48 4.11
CA LEU A 44 6.04 -3.58 3.15
C LEU A 44 6.10 -2.44 2.13
N ASP A 45 6.33 -1.21 2.58
CA ASP A 45 6.46 -0.04 1.69
C ASP A 45 7.61 -0.22 0.69
N ARG A 46 8.77 -0.70 1.15
CA ARG A 46 9.92 -1.00 0.29
C ARG A 46 9.58 -2.09 -0.74
N PHE A 47 8.87 -3.12 -0.32
CA PHE A 47 8.43 -4.20 -1.22
C PHE A 47 7.46 -3.66 -2.28
N LEU A 48 6.46 -2.87 -1.88
CA LEU A 48 5.49 -2.27 -2.79
C LEU A 48 6.14 -1.32 -3.78
N GLN A 49 7.08 -0.50 -3.33
CA GLN A 49 7.87 0.39 -4.19
C GLN A 49 8.62 -0.41 -5.26
N GLY A 50 9.33 -1.47 -4.88
CA GLY A 50 10.03 -2.34 -5.83
C GLY A 50 9.10 -3.05 -6.81
N TYR A 51 7.97 -3.58 -6.31
CA TYR A 51 6.95 -4.21 -7.14
C TYR A 51 6.38 -3.24 -8.19
N ALA A 52 6.09 -2.00 -7.80
CA ALA A 52 5.57 -0.99 -8.70
C ALA A 52 6.56 -0.64 -9.83
N VAL A 53 7.85 -0.51 -9.49
CA VAL A 53 8.93 -0.27 -10.46
C VAL A 53 9.03 -1.41 -11.47
N GLU A 54 9.08 -2.65 -11.00
CA GLU A 54 9.18 -3.83 -11.88
C GLU A 54 7.92 -4.00 -12.75
N LYS A 55 6.73 -3.75 -12.18
CA LYS A 55 5.49 -3.78 -12.95
C LYS A 55 5.48 -2.73 -14.06
N ALA A 56 5.91 -1.50 -13.77
CA ALA A 56 6.01 -0.44 -14.77
C ALA A 56 7.00 -0.80 -15.90
N LYS A 57 8.17 -1.34 -15.55
CA LYS A 57 9.18 -1.81 -16.51
C LYS A 57 8.64 -2.93 -17.40
N LEU A 58 7.94 -3.89 -16.81
CA LEU A 58 7.36 -5.01 -17.54
C LEU A 58 6.29 -4.55 -18.55
N GLU A 59 5.40 -3.65 -18.16
CA GLU A 59 4.37 -3.11 -19.05
C GLU A 59 4.95 -2.22 -20.16
N ALA A 60 5.98 -1.43 -19.87
CA ALA A 60 6.69 -0.65 -20.88
C ALA A 60 7.42 -1.54 -21.89
N ARG A 61 8.12 -2.59 -21.43
CA ARG A 61 8.78 -3.57 -22.30
C ARG A 61 7.81 -4.30 -23.22
N LYS A 62 6.63 -4.69 -22.71
CA LYS A 62 5.57 -5.32 -23.54
C LYS A 62 5.11 -4.43 -24.69
N LYS A 63 5.17 -3.11 -24.51
CA LYS A 63 4.80 -2.12 -25.52
C LYS A 63 5.98 -1.68 -26.41
N GLY A 64 7.15 -2.31 -26.25
CA GLY A 64 8.35 -1.97 -27.01
C GLY A 64 9.00 -0.65 -26.59
N HIS A 65 8.67 -0.11 -25.41
CA HIS A 65 9.25 1.12 -24.91
C HIS A 65 10.57 0.86 -24.19
N SER A 66 11.49 1.82 -24.30
CA SER A 66 12.73 1.80 -23.52
C SER A 66 12.45 2.35 -22.10
N VAL A 67 13.17 1.84 -21.11
CA VAL A 67 12.98 2.24 -19.70
C VAL A 67 14.32 2.47 -19.03
N THR A 68 14.43 3.56 -18.28
CA THR A 68 15.59 3.89 -17.44
C THR A 68 15.15 4.09 -16.00
N GLU A 69 15.90 3.50 -15.06
CA GLU A 69 15.65 3.57 -13.62
C GLU A 69 16.78 4.32 -12.93
N GLN A 70 16.43 5.19 -11.98
CA GLN A 70 17.38 5.91 -11.14
C GLN A 70 16.89 5.95 -9.70
N THR A 71 17.71 5.47 -8.77
CA THR A 71 17.49 5.65 -7.33
C THR A 71 17.94 7.05 -6.93
N LEU A 72 17.11 7.75 -6.17
CA LEU A 72 17.37 9.09 -5.66
C LEU A 72 17.94 9.03 -4.23
N GLU A 73 18.61 10.11 -3.80
CA GLU A 73 19.28 10.18 -2.49
C GLU A 73 18.30 10.07 -1.31
N ASP A 74 17.03 10.40 -1.52
CA ASP A 74 15.94 10.29 -0.54
C ASP A 74 15.36 8.87 -0.42
N GLY A 75 15.84 7.92 -1.23
CA GLY A 75 15.31 6.55 -1.30
C GLY A 75 14.13 6.38 -2.25
N SER A 76 13.67 7.44 -2.91
CA SER A 76 12.68 7.36 -3.99
C SER A 76 13.30 6.73 -5.24
N VAL A 77 12.45 6.16 -6.12
CA VAL A 77 12.90 5.60 -7.40
C VAL A 77 12.21 6.36 -8.54
N LYS A 78 13.01 6.90 -9.45
CA LYS A 78 12.55 7.54 -10.69
C LYS A 78 12.62 6.54 -11.83
N VAL A 79 11.48 6.26 -12.44
CA VAL A 79 11.36 5.43 -13.65
C VAL A 79 10.99 6.34 -14.82
N THR A 80 11.82 6.34 -15.87
CA THR A 80 11.58 7.10 -17.11
C THR A 80 11.28 6.11 -18.24
N ILE A 81 10.11 6.27 -18.88
CA ILE A 81 9.69 5.44 -20.02
C ILE A 81 9.82 6.29 -21.29
N GLN A 82 10.65 5.86 -22.23
CA GLN A 82 10.72 6.48 -23.55
C GLN A 82 9.75 5.75 -24.48
N VAL A 83 8.69 6.46 -24.83
CA VAL A 83 7.66 5.98 -25.74
C VAL A 83 8.13 6.36 -27.15
N GLU A 84 8.62 5.39 -27.92
CA GLU A 84 8.87 5.61 -29.36
C GLU A 84 7.51 5.66 -30.08
N GLY A 85 6.96 6.87 -30.17
CA GLY A 85 5.82 7.21 -31.01
C GLY A 85 6.29 8.01 -32.21
N VAL A 86 5.99 7.53 -33.40
CA VAL A 86 6.15 8.26 -34.67
C VAL A 86 5.42 9.60 -34.57
N ALA A 87 6.13 10.69 -34.85
CA ALA A 87 5.57 11.98 -35.26
C ALA A 87 6.30 12.44 -36.52
#